data_AF-A0A0P7XUS0-F1
#
_entry.id   AF-A0A0P7XUS0-F1
#
_cell.length_a   1.000
_cell.length_b   1.000
_cell.length_c   1.000
_cell.angle_alpha   90.00
_cell.angle_beta   90.00
_cell.angle_gamma   90.00
#
_symmetry.space_group_name_H-M   'P 1'
#
loop_
_entity.id
_entity.type
_entity.pdbx_description
1 polymer ?
#
loop_
_entity_poly.entity_id
_entity_poly.type
_entity_poly.pdbx_seq_one_letter_code
_entity_poly.pdbx_strand_id
1 'polypeptide(L)'
;MLDIGWTELLIIGVVALIVVGPKDLPKMFRTLGQLVGKARGMAREFQRAMDAAADETGVKDVARDLRDTASGRKFKDEMGLDDLDREMRDMGRPDQWGNEGASKPKGPETVAQRAARKRAERAAAKAEADDDEAMAAEHDAEAAKGADQAARNRKTAALDAERMKAADRAAAARQKAAEIRARREGDAAAKRDDPAAPGDTDKGREAET
;
A
#
# COMPACT_ATOMS: atom_id res chain seq x y z
N MET A 1 6.29 29.06 -19.82
CA MET A 1 7.76 29.03 -19.71
C MET A 1 8.12 27.72 -19.04
N LEU A 2 8.41 26.71 -19.84
CA LEU A 2 8.85 25.37 -19.40
C LEU A 2 10.03 24.99 -20.28
N ASP A 3 11.08 25.81 -20.27
CA ASP A 3 12.36 25.53 -20.92
C ASP A 3 13.15 24.50 -20.10
N ILE A 4 12.52 23.38 -19.74
CA ILE A 4 13.21 22.24 -19.15
C ILE A 4 13.83 21.47 -20.31
N GLY A 5 15.02 21.90 -20.70
CA GLY A 5 15.84 21.22 -21.70
C GLY A 5 16.56 20.00 -21.13
N TRP A 6 17.17 19.21 -22.01
CA TRP A 6 18.03 18.09 -21.63
C TRP A 6 19.17 18.53 -20.70
N THR A 7 19.68 19.76 -20.87
CA THR A 7 20.74 20.34 -20.05
C THR A 7 20.28 20.65 -18.62
N GLU A 8 19.12 21.27 -18.43
CA GLU A 8 18.51 21.47 -17.11
C GLU A 8 18.26 20.15 -16.38
N LEU A 9 17.75 19.15 -17.09
CA LEU A 9 17.50 17.82 -16.51
C LEU A 9 18.81 17.18 -16.00
N LEU A 10 19.90 17.38 -16.72
CA LEU A 10 21.25 16.93 -16.33
C LEU A 10 21.73 17.64 -15.06
N ILE A 11 21.56 18.96 -14.98
CA ILE A 11 21.91 19.74 -13.79
C ILE A 11 21.12 19.26 -12.57
N ILE A 12 19.81 19.08 -12.71
CA ILE A 12 18.95 18.58 -11.63
C ILE A 12 19.39 17.16 -11.24
N GLY A 13 19.75 16.31 -12.20
CA GLY A 13 20.30 14.98 -11.94
C GLY A 13 21.57 15.02 -11.10
N VAL A 14 22.53 15.89 -11.43
CA VAL A 14 23.78 16.04 -10.66
C VAL A 14 23.50 16.55 -9.24
N VAL A 15 22.64 17.55 -9.09
CA VAL A 15 22.26 18.09 -7.76
C VAL A 15 21.58 16.99 -6.93
N ALA A 16 20.66 16.23 -7.53
CA ALA A 16 19.97 15.13 -6.86
C ALA A 16 20.96 14.02 -6.42
N LEU A 17 22.00 13.72 -7.22
CA LEU A 17 23.05 12.77 -6.84
C LEU A 17 23.87 13.24 -5.64
N ILE A 18 24.10 14.54 -5.47
CA ILE A 18 24.86 15.10 -4.34
C ILE A 18 23.99 15.09 -3.07
N VAL A 19 22.74 15.54 -3.17
CA VAL A 19 21.84 15.72 -2.03
C VAL A 19 21.35 14.38 -1.47
N VAL A 20 20.89 13.49 -2.35
CA VAL A 20 20.31 12.19 -1.97
C VAL A 20 21.38 11.10 -1.94
N GLY A 21 22.43 11.24 -2.74
CA GLY A 21 23.48 10.24 -2.88
C GLY A 21 23.27 9.32 -4.10
N PRO A 22 24.35 8.92 -4.79
CA PRO A 22 24.28 8.14 -6.03
C PRO A 22 23.74 6.72 -5.84
N LYS A 23 23.71 6.21 -4.61
CA LYS A 23 23.26 4.84 -4.29
C LYS A 23 21.78 4.77 -3.91
N ASP A 24 21.17 5.88 -3.51
CA ASP A 24 19.80 5.88 -2.99
C ASP A 24 18.78 6.36 -4.02
N LEU A 25 19.16 7.26 -4.94
CA LEU A 25 18.38 7.57 -6.16
C LEU A 25 17.94 6.32 -6.96
N PRO A 26 18.82 5.38 -7.33
CA PRO A 26 18.41 4.20 -8.10
C PRO A 26 17.47 3.28 -7.30
N LYS A 27 17.62 3.20 -5.98
CA LYS A 27 16.68 2.46 -5.13
C LYS A 27 15.32 3.15 -5.09
N MET A 28 15.29 4.47 -4.94
CA MET A 28 14.06 5.26 -4.94
C MET A 28 13.32 5.14 -6.27
N PHE A 29 14.01 5.31 -7.40
CA PHE A 29 13.39 5.12 -8.73
C PHE A 29 12.86 3.71 -8.94
N ARG A 30 13.50 2.69 -8.37
CA ARG A 30 13.01 1.31 -8.44
C ARG A 30 11.73 1.14 -7.63
N THR A 31 11.64 1.72 -6.44
CA THR A 31 10.41 1.69 -5.61
C THR A 31 9.29 2.51 -6.26
N LEU A 32 9.59 3.72 -6.70
CA LEU A 32 8.65 4.63 -7.35
C LEU A 32 8.18 4.06 -8.69
N GLY A 33 9.08 3.45 -9.46
CA GLY A 33 8.78 2.75 -10.70
C GLY A 33 7.92 1.51 -10.50
N GLN A 34 8.11 0.75 -9.42
CA GLN A 34 7.22 -0.36 -9.07
C GLN A 34 5.82 0.13 -8.69
N LEU A 35 5.73 1.26 -7.99
CA LEU A 35 4.46 1.85 -7.57
C LEU A 35 3.69 2.41 -8.77
N VAL A 36 4.37 3.17 -9.64
CA VAL A 36 3.84 3.64 -10.93
C VAL A 36 3.49 2.46 -11.84
N GLY A 37 4.29 1.40 -11.88
CA GLY A 37 4.04 0.20 -12.67
C GLY A 37 2.77 -0.53 -12.24
N LYS A 38 2.56 -0.69 -10.93
CA LYS A 38 1.32 -1.25 -10.36
C LYS A 38 0.11 -0.35 -10.64
N ALA A 39 0.25 0.95 -10.42
CA ALA A 39 -0.80 1.92 -10.72
C ALA A 39 -1.17 1.92 -12.22
N ARG A 40 -0.19 1.84 -13.12
CA ARG A 40 -0.39 1.69 -14.57
C ARG A 40 -1.10 0.38 -14.93
N GLY A 41 -0.77 -0.71 -14.22
CA GLY A 41 -1.46 -2.00 -14.33
C GLY A 41 -2.93 -1.87 -13.95
N MET A 42 -3.22 -1.31 -12.78
CA MET A 42 -4.57 -1.06 -12.29
C MET A 42 -5.34 -0.13 -13.22
N ALA A 43 -4.73 0.95 -13.70
CA ALA A 43 -5.35 1.89 -14.64
C ALA A 43 -5.76 1.20 -15.96
N ARG A 44 -4.95 0.24 -16.46
CA ARG A 44 -5.31 -0.54 -17.66
C ARG A 44 -6.50 -1.46 -17.40
N GLU A 45 -6.59 -2.06 -16.22
CA GLU A 45 -7.73 -2.90 -15.84
C GLU A 45 -9.00 -2.06 -15.66
N PHE A 46 -8.88 -0.89 -15.02
CA PHE A 46 -9.95 0.09 -14.90
C PHE A 46 -10.41 0.60 -16.27
N GLN A 47 -9.48 0.87 -17.17
CA GLN A 47 -9.81 1.32 -18.52
C GLN A 47 -10.59 0.24 -19.27
N ARG A 48 -10.16 -1.03 -19.19
CA ARG A 48 -10.89 -2.17 -19.76
C ARG A 48 -12.29 -2.35 -19.15
N ALA A 49 -12.40 -2.24 -17.82
CA ALA A 49 -13.68 -2.37 -17.12
C ALA A 49 -14.62 -1.19 -17.41
N MET A 50 -14.08 0.02 -17.51
CA MET A 50 -14.85 1.22 -17.88
C MET A 50 -15.26 1.18 -19.34
N ASP A 51 -14.41 0.73 -20.26
CA ASP A 51 -14.75 0.56 -21.67
C ASP A 51 -15.89 -0.46 -21.82
N ALA A 52 -15.80 -1.60 -21.11
CA ALA A 52 -16.86 -2.62 -21.10
C ALA A 52 -18.18 -2.12 -20.49
N ALA A 53 -18.12 -1.37 -19.38
CA ALA A 53 -19.30 -0.79 -18.74
C ALA A 53 -19.92 0.36 -19.55
N ALA A 54 -19.08 1.16 -20.24
CA ALA A 54 -19.52 2.30 -21.03
C ALA A 54 -20.25 1.90 -22.31
N ASP A 55 -19.91 0.74 -22.88
CA ASP A 55 -20.62 0.16 -24.01
C ASP A 55 -22.07 -0.24 -23.67
N GLU A 56 -22.38 -0.51 -22.40
CA GLU A 56 -23.74 -0.87 -21.92
C GLU A 56 -24.52 0.30 -21.32
N THR A 57 -23.85 1.36 -20.82
CA THR A 57 -24.50 2.42 -20.00
C THR A 57 -24.47 3.83 -20.61
N GLY A 58 -24.01 4.01 -21.86
CA GLY A 58 -23.96 5.35 -22.49
C GLY A 58 -22.90 6.29 -21.89
N VAL A 59 -22.05 5.80 -20.99
CA VAL A 59 -20.93 6.53 -20.36
C VAL A 59 -19.87 6.95 -21.39
N LYS A 60 -19.93 6.40 -22.60
CA LYS A 60 -19.11 6.80 -23.75
C LYS A 60 -19.25 8.29 -24.06
N ASP A 61 -20.44 8.87 -23.89
CA ASP A 61 -20.68 10.30 -24.11
C ASP A 61 -20.06 11.16 -22.99
N VAL A 62 -20.13 10.70 -21.73
CA VAL A 62 -19.48 11.38 -20.59
C VAL A 62 -17.96 11.33 -20.72
N ALA A 63 -17.40 10.17 -21.10
CA ALA A 63 -15.97 10.03 -21.36
C ALA A 63 -15.52 10.92 -22.53
N ARG A 64 -16.36 11.09 -23.55
CA ARG A 64 -16.09 11.97 -24.70
C ARG A 64 -16.11 13.44 -24.30
N ASP A 65 -17.13 13.90 -23.58
CA ASP A 65 -17.19 15.29 -23.08
C ASP A 65 -16.04 15.61 -22.11
N LEU A 66 -15.67 14.65 -21.24
CA LEU A 66 -14.52 14.81 -20.35
C LEU A 66 -13.22 14.92 -21.15
N ARG A 67 -13.07 14.10 -22.20
CA ARG A 67 -11.91 14.13 -23.10
C ARG A 67 -11.85 15.40 -23.92
N ASP A 68 -12.97 15.91 -24.41
CA ASP A 68 -13.03 17.13 -25.22
C ASP A 68 -12.78 18.39 -24.36
N THR A 69 -13.16 18.35 -23.09
CA THR A 69 -12.82 19.37 -22.09
C THR A 69 -11.33 19.28 -21.68
N ALA A 70 -10.82 18.07 -21.38
CA ALA A 70 -9.43 17.87 -20.96
C ALA A 70 -8.42 18.11 -22.09
N SER A 71 -8.80 17.85 -23.35
CA SER A 71 -7.97 18.18 -24.52
C SER A 71 -8.03 19.65 -24.91
N GLY A 72 -8.83 20.47 -24.21
CA GLY A 72 -9.03 21.88 -24.51
C GLY A 72 -9.70 22.11 -25.87
N ARG A 73 -10.26 21.07 -26.50
CA ARG A 73 -10.94 21.19 -27.80
C ARG A 73 -12.16 22.08 -27.70
N LYS A 74 -13.00 21.91 -26.66
CA LYS A 74 -14.11 22.82 -26.37
C LYS A 74 -13.66 24.29 -26.25
N PHE A 75 -12.49 24.53 -25.64
CA PHE A 75 -11.92 25.86 -25.50
C PHE A 75 -11.34 26.41 -26.82
N LYS A 76 -10.79 25.53 -27.67
CA LYS A 76 -10.30 25.86 -29.02
C LYS A 76 -11.47 26.17 -29.97
N ASP A 77 -12.56 25.42 -29.86
CA ASP A 77 -13.83 25.62 -30.56
C ASP A 77 -14.52 26.91 -30.10
N GLU A 78 -14.60 27.15 -28.80
CA GLU A 78 -15.29 28.33 -28.21
C GLU A 78 -14.52 29.65 -28.45
N MET A 79 -13.20 29.60 -28.59
CA MET A 79 -12.40 30.72 -29.09
C MET A 79 -12.29 30.81 -30.61
N GLY A 80 -12.96 29.92 -31.36
CA GLY A 80 -12.95 29.92 -32.83
C GLY A 80 -11.55 29.74 -33.44
N LEU A 81 -10.61 29.18 -32.67
CA LEU A 81 -9.21 29.04 -33.07
C LEU A 81 -9.03 27.98 -34.18
N ASP A 82 -9.96 27.02 -34.31
CA ASP A 82 -9.96 26.08 -35.45
C ASP A 82 -10.45 26.73 -36.76
N ASP A 83 -11.40 27.67 -36.70
CA ASP A 83 -11.79 28.47 -37.86
C ASP A 83 -10.67 29.45 -38.23
N LEU A 84 -10.01 30.04 -37.24
CA LEU A 84 -8.83 30.89 -37.45
C LEU A 84 -7.64 30.10 -38.04
N ASP A 85 -7.39 28.87 -37.57
CA ASP A 85 -6.37 27.97 -38.12
C ASP A 85 -6.73 27.54 -39.55
N ARG A 86 -8.01 27.23 -39.82
CA ARG A 86 -8.48 26.90 -41.18
C ARG A 86 -8.31 28.08 -42.13
N GLU A 87 -8.71 29.27 -41.71
CA GLU A 87 -8.62 30.48 -42.51
C GLU A 87 -7.17 30.93 -42.69
N MET A 88 -6.30 30.76 -41.70
CA MET A 88 -4.86 30.96 -41.86
C MET A 88 -4.20 29.90 -42.78
N ARG A 89 -4.73 28.67 -42.79
CA ARG A 89 -4.24 27.60 -43.68
C ARG A 89 -4.71 27.78 -45.12
N ASP A 90 -5.94 28.26 -45.32
CA ASP A 90 -6.49 28.62 -46.64
C ASP A 90 -5.88 29.92 -47.18
N MET A 91 -5.55 30.89 -46.32
CA MET A 91 -4.83 32.11 -46.71
C MET A 91 -3.33 31.90 -46.90
N GLY A 92 -2.79 30.70 -46.65
CA GLY A 92 -1.39 30.35 -46.90
C GLY A 92 -0.40 31.45 -46.54
N ARG A 93 -0.07 31.62 -45.26
CA ARG A 93 0.89 32.65 -44.81
C ARG A 93 2.35 32.27 -45.11
N PRO A 94 3.04 33.02 -45.98
CA PRO A 94 4.41 33.44 -45.74
C PRO A 94 4.42 34.64 -44.75
N ASP A 95 5.23 34.50 -43.71
CA ASP A 95 6.01 35.57 -43.05
C ASP A 95 5.45 36.99 -43.04
N GLN A 96 4.61 37.32 -42.06
CA GLN A 96 4.46 38.70 -41.58
C GLN A 96 3.62 38.75 -40.31
N TRP A 97 4.23 38.41 -39.19
CA TRP A 97 3.90 39.06 -37.93
C TRP A 97 5.21 39.61 -37.38
N GLY A 98 5.60 40.73 -37.99
CA GLY A 98 6.79 41.49 -37.67
C GLY A 98 6.72 42.07 -36.26
N ASN A 99 7.86 42.02 -35.63
CA ASN A 99 8.25 42.75 -34.43
C ASN A 99 7.98 44.26 -34.57
N GLU A 100 6.80 44.72 -34.19
CA GLU A 100 6.56 46.13 -33.88
C GLU A 100 5.64 46.25 -32.67
N GLY A 101 6.15 46.87 -31.60
CA GLY A 101 5.33 47.24 -30.45
C GLY A 101 5.91 46.93 -29.07
N ALA A 102 7.24 46.82 -28.91
CA ALA A 102 7.86 46.89 -27.59
C ALA A 102 7.82 48.34 -27.08
N SER A 103 6.70 48.73 -26.47
CA SER A 103 6.61 49.93 -25.64
C SER A 103 5.89 49.58 -24.34
N LYS A 104 6.67 49.46 -23.26
CA LYS A 104 6.18 49.25 -21.89
C LYS A 104 5.67 50.58 -21.33
N PRO A 105 4.38 50.73 -20.96
CA PRO A 105 4.01 51.76 -20.01
C PRO A 105 4.20 51.22 -18.59
N LYS A 106 5.05 51.90 -17.80
CA LYS A 106 5.04 51.81 -16.33
C LYS A 106 3.80 52.57 -15.84
N GLY A 107 2.77 51.85 -15.44
CA GLY A 107 1.52 52.33 -14.83
C GLY A 107 0.93 51.23 -13.94
N PRO A 108 -0.05 51.54 -13.06
CA PRO A 108 -0.42 50.71 -11.92
C PRO A 108 -0.83 49.31 -12.38
N GLU A 109 -0.43 48.29 -11.61
CA GLU A 109 -0.55 46.86 -11.94
C GLU A 109 -1.70 46.54 -12.89
N THR A 110 -1.38 46.02 -14.07
CA THR A 110 -2.39 45.63 -15.05
C THR A 110 -3.35 44.61 -14.42
N VAL A 111 -4.61 44.58 -14.86
CA VAL A 111 -5.63 43.62 -14.38
C VAL A 111 -5.11 42.17 -14.47
N ALA A 112 -4.28 41.87 -15.48
CA ALA A 112 -3.59 40.60 -15.65
C ALA A 112 -2.57 40.30 -14.52
N GLN A 113 -1.80 41.28 -14.07
CA GLN A 113 -0.86 41.12 -12.94
C GLN A 113 -1.59 40.88 -11.62
N ARG A 114 -2.71 41.58 -11.38
CA ARG A 114 -3.55 41.35 -10.18
C ARG A 114 -4.25 39.99 -10.20
N ALA A 115 -4.75 39.57 -11.36
CA ALA A 115 -5.33 38.24 -11.53
C ALA A 115 -4.28 37.14 -11.32
N ALA A 116 -3.05 37.33 -11.83
CA ALA A 116 -1.93 36.42 -11.62
C ALA A 116 -1.54 36.33 -10.13
N ARG A 117 -1.43 37.46 -9.43
CA ARG A 117 -1.12 37.50 -7.99
C ARG A 117 -2.20 36.83 -7.15
N LYS A 118 -3.48 37.10 -7.42
CA LYS A 118 -4.61 36.48 -6.71
C LYS A 118 -4.73 34.98 -6.98
N ARG A 119 -4.36 34.53 -8.19
CA ARG A 119 -4.27 33.10 -8.54
C ARG A 119 -3.09 32.43 -7.86
N ALA A 120 -1.96 33.12 -7.74
CA ALA A 120 -0.78 32.64 -7.01
C ALA A 120 -1.06 32.54 -5.50
N GLU A 121 -1.71 33.53 -4.88
CA GLU A 121 -2.12 33.48 -3.48
C GLU A 121 -3.12 32.35 -3.20
N ARG A 122 -4.08 32.11 -4.11
CA ARG A 122 -5.00 30.96 -3.99
C ARG A 122 -4.33 29.61 -4.21
N ALA A 123 -3.34 29.54 -5.09
CA ALA A 123 -2.56 28.33 -5.31
C ALA A 123 -1.65 28.03 -4.10
N ALA A 124 -1.07 29.05 -3.47
CA ALA A 124 -0.30 28.91 -2.24
C ALA A 124 -1.17 28.48 -1.06
N ALA A 125 -2.34 29.11 -0.86
CA ALA A 125 -3.28 28.73 0.20
C ALA A 125 -3.84 27.32 0.02
N LYS A 126 -4.01 26.87 -1.24
CA LYS A 126 -4.43 25.49 -1.52
C LYS A 126 -3.30 24.50 -1.24
N ALA A 127 -2.06 24.84 -1.57
CA ALA A 127 -0.90 24.00 -1.27
C ALA A 127 -0.69 23.84 0.23
N GLU A 128 -0.81 24.90 1.03
CA GLU A 128 -0.73 24.82 2.50
C GLU A 128 -1.87 23.96 3.08
N ALA A 129 -3.10 24.08 2.56
CA ALA A 129 -4.21 23.23 2.99
C ALA A 129 -4.05 21.75 2.58
N ASP A 130 -3.53 21.48 1.37
CA ASP A 130 -3.25 20.12 0.90
C ASP A 130 -2.10 19.49 1.73
N ASP A 131 -1.10 20.29 2.17
CA ASP A 131 0.02 19.83 3.03
C ASP A 131 -0.43 19.56 4.48
N ASP A 132 -1.28 20.42 5.06
CA ASP A 132 -1.87 20.21 6.39
C ASP A 132 -2.78 18.96 6.42
N GLU A 133 -3.57 18.74 5.36
CA GLU A 133 -4.44 17.57 5.23
C GLU A 133 -3.62 16.28 5.00
N ALA A 134 -2.50 16.36 4.26
CA ALA A 134 -1.56 15.25 4.10
C ALA A 134 -0.87 14.88 5.42
N MET A 135 -0.42 15.87 6.21
CA MET A 135 0.18 15.60 7.53
C MET A 135 -0.81 15.00 8.53
N ALA A 136 -2.07 15.46 8.52
CA ALA A 136 -3.12 14.87 9.36
C ALA A 136 -3.42 13.41 8.95
N ALA A 137 -3.51 13.13 7.64
CA ALA A 137 -3.75 11.79 7.12
C ALA A 137 -2.60 10.81 7.41
N GLU A 138 -1.34 11.27 7.37
CA GLU A 138 -0.18 10.43 7.74
C GLU A 138 -0.16 10.10 9.23
N HIS A 139 -0.47 11.08 10.10
CA HIS A 139 -0.53 10.86 11.55
C HIS A 139 -1.66 9.89 11.94
N ASP A 140 -2.84 10.01 11.33
CA ASP A 140 -3.96 9.09 11.56
C ASP A 140 -3.67 7.68 11.03
N ALA A 141 -2.99 7.56 9.89
CA ALA A 141 -2.56 6.29 9.33
C ALA A 141 -1.49 5.59 10.19
N GLU A 142 -0.58 6.35 10.80
CA GLU A 142 0.44 5.83 11.72
C GLU A 142 -0.18 5.39 13.05
N ALA A 143 -1.12 6.17 13.60
CA ALA A 143 -1.89 5.79 14.78
C ALA A 143 -2.72 4.51 14.56
N ALA A 144 -3.35 4.35 13.39
CA ALA A 144 -4.11 3.15 13.04
C ALA A 144 -3.21 1.90 12.92
N LYS A 145 -2.01 2.03 12.35
CA LYS A 145 -1.02 0.93 12.28
C LYS A 145 -0.52 0.53 13.66
N GLY A 146 -0.25 1.49 14.54
CA GLY A 146 0.14 1.22 15.93
C GLY A 146 -0.94 0.47 16.72
N ALA A 147 -2.21 0.85 16.53
CA ALA A 147 -3.34 0.19 17.17
C ALA A 147 -3.53 -1.27 16.70
N ASP A 148 -3.45 -1.52 15.39
CA ASP A 148 -3.53 -2.87 14.81
C ASP A 148 -2.36 -3.77 15.26
N GLN A 149 -1.13 -3.23 15.31
CA GLN A 149 0.03 -3.98 15.80
C GLN A 149 -0.09 -4.32 17.29
N ALA A 150 -0.58 -3.38 18.10
CA ALA A 150 -0.82 -3.62 19.53
C ALA A 150 -1.94 -4.65 19.78
N ALA A 151 -2.97 -4.70 18.93
CA ALA A 151 -4.03 -5.71 19.00
C ALA A 151 -3.51 -7.11 18.63
N ARG A 152 -2.68 -7.21 17.58
CA ARG A 152 -2.06 -8.47 17.16
C ARG A 152 -1.13 -9.03 18.24
N ASN A 153 -0.29 -8.18 18.84
CA ASN A 153 0.62 -8.59 19.92
C ASN A 153 -0.12 -9.08 21.17
N ARG A 154 -1.26 -8.47 21.51
CA ARG A 154 -2.10 -8.95 22.62
C ARG A 154 -2.74 -10.30 22.31
N LYS A 155 -3.20 -10.50 21.07
CA LYS A 155 -3.79 -11.77 20.64
C LYS A 155 -2.76 -12.92 20.63
N THR A 156 -1.54 -12.67 20.16
CA THR A 156 -0.47 -13.67 20.19
C THR A 156 -0.05 -14.00 21.62
N ALA A 157 0.13 -12.99 22.47
CA ALA A 157 0.46 -13.19 23.89
C ALA A 157 -0.61 -14.00 24.64
N ALA A 158 -1.90 -13.77 24.35
CA ALA A 158 -2.99 -14.54 24.94
C ALA A 158 -2.99 -16.02 24.51
N LEU A 159 -2.72 -16.29 23.22
CA LEU A 159 -2.60 -17.65 22.69
C LEU A 159 -1.41 -18.40 23.29
N ASP A 160 -0.28 -17.73 23.46
CA ASP A 160 0.90 -18.33 24.07
C ASP A 160 0.67 -18.62 25.56
N ALA A 161 -0.02 -17.71 26.28
CA ALA A 161 -0.40 -17.94 27.67
C ALA A 161 -1.37 -19.13 27.84
N GLU A 162 -2.32 -19.34 26.92
CA GLU A 162 -3.19 -20.53 26.93
C GLU A 162 -2.41 -21.81 26.65
N ARG A 163 -1.48 -21.79 25.68
CA ARG A 163 -0.62 -22.94 25.36
C ARG A 163 0.25 -23.34 26.54
N MET A 164 0.81 -22.38 27.27
CA MET A 164 1.59 -22.66 28.49
C MET A 164 0.71 -23.29 29.57
N LYS A 165 -0.48 -22.74 29.84
CA LYS A 165 -1.43 -23.34 30.80
C LYS A 165 -1.90 -24.75 30.40
N ALA A 166 -2.00 -25.03 29.10
CA ALA A 166 -2.32 -26.37 28.62
C ALA A 166 -1.14 -27.33 28.79
N ALA A 167 0.09 -26.87 28.54
CA ALA A 167 1.31 -27.65 28.74
C ALA A 167 1.53 -28.00 30.23
N ASP A 168 1.32 -27.05 31.14
CA ASP A 168 1.44 -27.29 32.59
C ASP A 168 0.42 -28.32 33.09
N ARG A 169 -0.83 -28.24 32.61
CA ARG A 169 -1.87 -29.23 32.92
C ARG A 169 -1.52 -30.62 32.39
N ALA A 170 -0.96 -30.71 31.18
CA ALA A 170 -0.51 -31.96 30.61
C ALA A 170 0.69 -32.56 31.39
N ALA A 171 1.62 -31.72 31.84
CA ALA A 171 2.74 -32.14 32.68
C ALA A 171 2.27 -32.68 34.04
N ALA A 172 1.35 -31.96 34.70
CA ALA A 172 0.77 -32.39 35.98
C ALA A 172 -0.02 -33.72 35.84
N ALA A 173 -0.75 -33.91 34.74
CA ALA A 173 -1.46 -35.15 34.47
C ALA A 173 -0.49 -36.34 34.28
N ARG A 174 0.64 -36.12 33.59
CA ARG A 174 1.69 -37.14 33.42
C ARG A 174 2.34 -37.53 34.75
N GLN A 175 2.61 -36.56 35.62
CA GLN A 175 3.16 -36.82 36.95
C GLN A 175 2.19 -37.65 37.81
N LYS A 176 0.90 -37.28 37.84
CA LYS A 176 -0.13 -38.07 38.54
C LYS A 176 -0.26 -39.49 37.99
N ALA A 177 -0.23 -39.66 36.66
CA ALA A 177 -0.28 -40.98 36.05
C ALA A 177 0.94 -41.85 36.41
N ALA A 178 2.13 -41.26 36.47
CA ALA A 178 3.35 -41.93 36.91
C ALA A 178 3.28 -42.33 38.39
N GLU A 179 2.75 -41.48 39.27
CA GLU A 179 2.56 -41.78 40.69
C GLU A 179 1.56 -42.94 40.92
N ILE A 180 0.44 -42.93 40.20
CA ILE A 180 -0.56 -44.01 40.27
C ILE A 180 0.05 -45.34 39.80
N ARG A 181 0.87 -45.30 38.75
CA ARG A 181 1.57 -46.49 38.25
C ARG A 181 2.59 -47.02 39.26
N ALA A 182 3.39 -46.15 39.86
CA ALA A 182 4.35 -46.52 40.89
C ALA A 182 3.68 -47.13 42.14
N ARG A 183 2.52 -46.57 42.57
CA ARG A 183 1.73 -47.15 43.67
C ARG A 183 1.20 -48.55 43.32
N ARG A 184 0.66 -48.76 42.12
CA ARG A 184 0.18 -50.07 41.68
C ARG A 184 1.30 -51.11 41.57
N GLU A 185 2.48 -50.71 41.13
CA GLU A 185 3.65 -51.59 41.06
C GLU A 185 4.16 -51.95 42.48
N GLY A 186 4.11 -51.01 43.43
CA GLY A 186 4.41 -51.26 44.84
C GLY A 186 3.41 -52.19 45.55
N ASP A 187 2.10 -51.97 45.36
CA ASP A 187 1.04 -52.85 45.87
C ASP A 187 1.12 -54.27 45.27
N ALA A 188 1.51 -54.40 43.99
CA ALA A 188 1.70 -55.68 43.33
C ALA A 188 2.96 -56.44 43.81
N ALA A 189 3.99 -55.73 44.27
CA ALA A 189 5.16 -56.32 44.89
C ALA A 189 4.86 -56.80 46.32
N ALA A 190 4.18 -55.99 47.14
CA ALA A 190 3.79 -56.36 48.50
C ALA A 190 2.90 -57.61 48.56
N LYS A 191 2.07 -57.84 47.53
CA LYS A 191 1.20 -59.02 47.42
C LYS A 191 1.92 -60.31 47.00
N ARG A 192 3.19 -60.23 46.59
CA ARG A 192 4.03 -61.39 46.21
C ARG A 192 4.87 -61.92 47.38
N ASP A 193 5.05 -61.13 48.43
CA ASP A 193 5.87 -61.46 49.60
C ASP A 193 5.06 -62.05 50.78
N ASP A 194 3.76 -62.35 50.59
CA ASP A 194 2.94 -63.04 51.60
C ASP A 194 3.23 -64.57 51.56
N PRO A 195 3.91 -65.15 52.57
CA PRO A 195 4.36 -66.54 52.51
C PRO A 195 3.25 -67.46 53.02
N ALA A 196 2.42 -67.99 52.12
CA ALA A 196 1.58 -69.15 52.42
C ALA A 196 2.47 -70.41 52.53
N ALA A 197 2.36 -71.09 53.68
CA ALA A 197 3.21 -72.15 54.21
C ALA A 197 3.39 -73.43 53.35
N PRO A 198 4.46 -74.23 53.58
CA PRO A 198 4.76 -75.43 52.82
C PRO A 198 4.19 -76.71 53.47
N GLY A 199 3.90 -77.71 52.62
CA GLY A 199 3.88 -79.12 53.01
C GLY A 199 2.56 -79.83 52.72
N ASP A 200 2.55 -80.70 51.70
CA ASP A 200 2.54 -82.13 51.98
C ASP A 200 2.92 -82.90 50.71
N THR A 201 4.07 -83.56 50.74
CA THR A 201 4.44 -84.61 49.79
C THR A 201 4.55 -85.88 50.61
N ASP A 202 3.58 -86.79 50.51
CA ASP A 202 3.84 -88.19 50.83
C ASP A 202 3.01 -89.16 49.99
N LYS A 203 3.75 -89.93 49.19
CA LYS A 203 3.60 -91.35 48.86
C LYS A 203 2.20 -91.91 48.55
N GLY A 204 2.14 -92.50 47.35
CA GLY A 204 2.12 -93.96 47.31
C GLY A 204 1.16 -94.61 46.31
N ARG A 205 1.70 -95.66 45.67
CA ARG A 205 1.02 -96.85 45.13
C ARG A 205 0.42 -96.66 43.73
N GLU A 206 1.12 -97.08 42.67
CA GLU A 206 1.23 -98.46 42.16
C GLU A 206 -0.10 -99.10 41.78
N ALA A 207 -0.08 -99.73 40.59
CA ALA A 207 -0.97 -100.79 40.10
C ALA A 207 -2.42 -100.35 39.78
N GLU A 208 -3.15 -100.90 38.82
CA GLU A 208 -2.99 -101.78 37.66
C GLU A 208 -4.46 -101.88 37.14
N THR A 209 -4.64 -102.20 35.86
CA THR A 209 -5.92 -102.48 35.15
C THR A 209 -6.92 -101.36 34.93
#